data_AF-A0A1V5ZVD4-F1
#
_entry.id   AF-A0A1V5ZVD4-F1
#
_cell.length_a   1.000
_cell.length_b   1.000
_cell.length_c   1.000
_cell.angle_alpha   90.00
_cell.angle_beta   90.00
_cell.angle_gamma   90.00
#
_symmetry.space_group_name_H-M   'P 1'
#
loop_
_entity.id
_entity.type
_entity.pdbx_description
1 polymer ?
#
loop_
_entity_poly.entity_id
_entity_poly.type
_entity_poly.pdbx_seq_one_letter_code
_entity_poly.pdbx_strand_id
1 'polypeptide(L)' 'MCAQELIAMFRYSKCTCKVCQRIVSRYEKTLILTPDDMRHLEKCIFE' A
#
# COMPACT_ATOMS: atom_id res chain seq x y z
N MET A 1 2.00 -0.76 11.08
CA MET A 1 0.54 -0.59 10.90
C MET A 1 -0.08 -1.86 10.36
N CYS A 2 -1.39 -2.05 10.49
CA CYS A 2 -2.06 -3.15 9.81
C CYS A 2 -2.26 -2.83 8.32
N ALA A 3 -2.51 -3.87 7.50
CA ALA A 3 -2.71 -3.74 6.06
C ALA A 3 -3.82 -2.73 5.70
N GLN A 4 -4.91 -2.71 6.47
CA GLN A 4 -6.06 -1.84 6.22
C GLN A 4 -5.73 -0.36 6.44
N GLU A 5 -4.98 -0.04 7.50
CA GLU A 5 -4.51 1.32 7.80
C GLU A 5 -3.59 1.84 6.70
N LEU A 6 -2.67 0.99 6.22
CA LEU A 6 -1.74 1.31 5.14
C LEU A 6 -2.45 1.64 3.83
N ILE A 7 -3.44 0.82 3.45
CA ILE A 7 -4.24 1.05 2.25
C ILE A 7 -5.11 2.31 2.39
N ALA A 8 -5.67 2.57 3.57
CA ALA A 8 -6.40 3.80 3.83
C ALA A 8 -5.50 5.02 3.64
N MET A 9 -4.29 5.02 4.22
CA MET A 9 -3.34 6.12 4.06
C MET A 9 -2.86 6.29 2.63
N PHE A 10 -2.62 5.18 1.90
CA PHE A 10 -2.27 5.26 0.49
C PHE A 10 -3.31 6.08 -0.31
N ARG A 11 -4.60 5.84 -0.09
CA ARG A 11 -5.71 6.56 -0.75
C ARG A 11 -5.71 8.08 -0.46
N TYR A 12 -5.22 8.50 0.71
CA TYR A 12 -5.11 9.91 1.08
C TYR A 12 -3.78 10.56 0.68
N SER A 13 -2.68 9.79 0.67
CA SER A 13 -1.30 10.28 0.45
C SER A 13 -1.02 10.87 -0.94
N LYS A 14 -1.96 10.77 -1.89
CA LYS A 14 -1.76 11.08 -3.32
C LYS A 14 -0.52 10.41 -3.93
N CYS A 15 -0.05 9.31 -3.35
CA CYS A 15 1.12 8.59 -3.82
C CYS A 15 0.92 8.12 -5.28
N THR A 16 1.83 8.52 -6.16
CA THR A 16 1.78 8.21 -7.61
C THR A 16 2.65 7.00 -7.99
N CYS A 17 3.20 6.29 -6.99
CA CYS A 17 4.05 5.14 -7.24
C CYS A 17 3.27 4.01 -7.93
N LYS A 18 3.70 3.63 -9.14
CA LYS A 18 3.10 2.55 -9.93
C LYS A 18 3.20 1.17 -9.26
N VAL A 19 4.19 0.99 -8.40
CA VAL A 19 4.35 -0.26 -7.63
C VAL A 19 3.31 -0.30 -6.51
N CYS A 20 3.14 0.79 -5.75
CA CYS A 20 2.09 0.91 -4.73
C CYS A 20 0.69 0.71 -5.33
N GLN A 21 0.40 1.28 -6.51
CA GLN A 21 -0.86 1.05 -7.21
C GLN A 21 -1.11 -0.42 -7.54
N ARG A 22 -0.08 -1.15 -8.00
CA ARG A 22 -0.18 -2.59 -8.28
C ARG A 22 -0.41 -3.41 -7.01
N ILE A 23 0.30 -3.06 -5.93
CA ILE A 23 0.15 -3.69 -4.62
C ILE A 23 -1.28 -3.54 -4.12
N VAL A 24 -1.81 -2.31 -4.14
CA VAL A 24 -3.17 -2.00 -3.69
C VAL A 24 -4.20 -2.73 -4.54
N SER A 25 -4.06 -2.72 -5.86
CA SER A 25 -4.96 -3.44 -6.77
C SER A 25 -4.95 -4.96 -6.54
N ARG A 26 -3.79 -5.55 -6.21
CA ARG A 26 -3.71 -6.97 -5.83
C ARG A 26 -4.36 -7.21 -4.46
N TYR A 27 -4.13 -6.32 -3.50
CA TYR A 27 -4.73 -6.42 -2.17
C TYR A 27 -6.26 -6.37 -2.24
N GLU A 28 -6.85 -5.51 -3.07
CA GLU A 28 -8.30 -5.44 -3.25
C GLU A 28 -8.93 -6.75 -3.77
N LYS A 29 -8.14 -7.61 -4.42
CA LYS A 29 -8.60 -8.91 -4.94
C LYS A 29 -8.33 -10.08 -3.99
N THR A 30 -7.22 -10.02 -3.27
CA THR A 30 -6.71 -11.16 -2.49
C THR A 30 -6.83 -10.95 -0.98
N LEU A 31 -7.02 -9.70 -0.53
CA LEU A 31 -6.99 -9.25 0.85
C LEU A 31 -5.69 -9.65 1.59
N ILE A 32 -4.60 -9.84 0.84
CA ILE A 32 -3.31 -10.24 1.36
C ILE A 32 -2.26 -9.22 0.94
N LEU A 33 -1.47 -8.78 1.91
CA LEU A 33 -0.31 -7.91 1.74
C LEU A 33 0.91 -8.65 2.29
N THR A 34 1.95 -8.76 1.47
CA THR A 34 3.20 -9.37 1.94
C THR A 34 4.00 -8.38 2.80
N PRO A 35 4.93 -8.85 3.64
CA PRO A 35 5.78 -7.95 4.43
C PRO A 35 6.63 -6.98 3.59
N ASP A 36 7.01 -7.37 2.37
CA ASP A 36 7.75 -6.49 1.45
C ASP A 36 6.85 -5.39 0.87
N ASP A 37 5.60 -5.73 0.54
CA ASP A 37 4.64 -4.74 0.06
C ASP A 37 4.31 -3.70 1.13
N MET A 38 4.12 -4.14 2.37
CA MET A 38 3.85 -3.25 3.50
C MET A 38 5.01 -2.28 3.71
N ARG A 39 6.26 -2.78 3.68
CA ARG A 39 7.45 -1.92 3.76
C ARG A 39 7.55 -0.93 2.61
N HIS A 40 7.23 -1.36 1.38
CA HIS A 40 7.24 -0.46 0.23
C HIS A 40 6.17 0.63 0.33
N LEU A 41 4.94 0.26 0.72
CA LEU A 41 3.85 1.21 0.95
C LEU A 41 4.19 2.20 2.08
N GLU A 42 4.68 1.72 3.23
CA GLU A 42 5.11 2.58 4.33
C GLU A 42 6.15 3.58 3.84
N LYS A 43 7.20 3.12 3.15
CA LYS A 43 8.23 4.00 2.63
C LYS A 43 7.66 5.05 1.68
N CYS A 44 6.84 4.66 0.70
CA CYS A 44 6.28 5.60 -0.29
C CYS A 44 5.18 6.54 0.24
N ILE A 45 4.59 6.25 1.40
CA ILE A 45 3.55 7.10 2.02
C ILE A 45 4.19 8.13 2.96
N PHE A 46 5.28 7.77 3.63
CA PHE A 46 5.90 8.59 4.67
C PHE A 46 7.20 9.29 4.26
N GLU A 47 7.86 8.86 3.17
CA GLU A 47 9.02 9.54 2.55
C GLU A 47 8.63 10.19 1.20
#